data_AF-A0A7S2R8Z3-F1
#
_entry.id   AF-A0A7S2R8Z3-F1
#
_cell.length_a   1.000
_cell.length_b   1.000
_cell.length_c   1.000
_cell.angle_alpha   90.00
_cell.angle_beta   90.00
_cell.angle_gamma   90.00
#
_symmetry.space_group_name_H-M   'P 1'
#
loop_
_entity.id
_entity.type
_entity.pdbx_description
1 polymer ?
#
loop_
_entity_poly.entity_id
_entity_poly.type
_entity_poly.pdbx_seq_one_letter_code
_entity_poly.pdbx_strand_id
1 'polypeptide(L)'
;LYGQIVVGPPGAGKTTYCNGMQQYLRLIGRETLVVNLDPANELLSSSTQDSKCNPENVEVHKDNEEDKFLPYETILDVCEDVVNLSSVMEQLKLGPNGGLMYCMEYIEKHLDHIVKLIQERLPPSGAYLLLDLPGQVELYTHCTCVQNIVRRLQKQLD
;
A
#
# COMPACT_ATOMS: atom_id res chain seq x y z
N LEU A 1 -10.52 -14.01 -7.08
CA LEU A 1 -9.32 -13.70 -6.26
C LEU A 1 -9.65 -13.86 -4.77
N TYR A 2 -8.69 -14.01 -3.85
CA TYR A 2 -8.95 -13.91 -2.40
C TYR A 2 -8.10 -12.81 -1.78
N GLY A 3 -8.63 -12.11 -0.79
CA GLY A 3 -7.86 -11.09 -0.09
C GLY A 3 -8.61 -10.50 1.09
N GLN A 4 -7.95 -9.56 1.76
CA GLN A 4 -8.48 -8.81 2.89
C GLN A 4 -8.10 -7.35 2.81
N ILE A 5 -9.02 -6.51 3.27
CA ILE A 5 -8.87 -5.07 3.35
C ILE A 5 -8.55 -4.72 4.79
N VAL A 6 -7.39 -4.10 5.04
CA VAL A 6 -6.90 -3.80 6.38
C VAL A 6 -7.20 -2.34 6.70
N VAL A 7 -8.14 -2.13 7.62
CA VAL A 7 -8.60 -0.80 8.06
C VAL A 7 -8.43 -0.63 9.56
N GLY A 8 -8.33 0.62 10.00
CA GLY A 8 -8.11 0.97 11.40
C GLY A 8 -7.48 2.36 11.56
N PRO A 9 -7.64 2.98 12.74
CA PRO A 9 -7.12 4.33 13.00
C PRO A 9 -5.59 4.40 12.88
N PRO A 10 -5.00 5.61 12.88
CA PRO A 10 -3.55 5.76 12.88
C PRO A 10 -2.95 5.07 14.12
N GLY A 11 -1.80 4.42 13.95
CA GLY A 11 -1.14 3.69 15.05
C GLY A 11 -1.77 2.35 15.45
N ALA A 12 -2.90 1.94 14.84
CA ALA A 12 -3.52 0.64 15.12
C ALA A 12 -2.71 -0.59 14.65
N GLY A 13 -1.60 -0.37 13.92
CA GLY A 13 -0.72 -1.44 13.46
C GLY A 13 -1.10 -2.10 12.13
N LYS A 14 -1.83 -1.40 11.24
CA LYS A 14 -2.24 -1.94 9.92
C LYS A 14 -1.06 -2.44 9.07
N THR A 15 -0.08 -1.57 8.83
CA THR A 15 1.15 -1.90 8.08
C THR A 15 1.95 -3.02 8.76
N THR A 16 2.04 -3.01 10.10
CA THR A 16 2.66 -4.07 10.88
C THR A 16 1.93 -5.41 10.71
N TYR A 17 0.60 -5.39 10.71
CA TYR A 17 -0.24 -6.55 10.47
C TYR A 17 -0.09 -7.08 9.03
N CYS A 18 -0.05 -6.20 8.02
CA CYS A 18 0.21 -6.59 6.63
C CYS A 18 1.56 -7.31 6.50
N ASN A 19 2.63 -6.80 7.12
CA ASN A 19 3.93 -7.46 7.12
C ASN A 19 3.86 -8.86 7.77
N GLY A 20 3.37 -8.93 9.01
CA GLY A 20 3.28 -10.22 9.73
C GLY A 20 2.38 -11.24 9.02
N MET A 21 1.26 -10.78 8.44
CA MET A 21 0.32 -11.63 7.72
C MET A 21 0.91 -12.12 6.40
N GLN A 22 1.66 -11.29 5.66
CA GLN A 22 2.36 -11.72 4.45
C GLN A 22 3.36 -12.84 4.78
N GLN A 23 4.17 -12.66 5.83
CA GLN A 23 5.13 -13.68 6.26
C GLN A 23 4.42 -14.97 6.68
N TYR A 24 3.38 -14.86 7.51
CA TYR A 24 2.62 -16.01 7.99
C TYR A 24 1.97 -16.82 6.85
N LEU A 25 1.28 -16.14 5.93
CA LEU A 25 0.61 -16.81 4.81
C LEU A 25 1.60 -17.47 3.87
N ARG A 26 2.75 -16.82 3.59
CA ARG A 26 3.83 -17.43 2.81
C ARG A 26 4.39 -18.69 3.48
N LEU A 27 4.58 -18.67 4.80
CA LEU A 27 5.07 -19.84 5.57
C LEU A 27 4.14 -21.06 5.49
N ILE A 28 2.82 -20.84 5.40
CA ILE A 28 1.85 -21.94 5.23
C ILE A 28 1.63 -22.32 3.76
N GLY A 29 2.48 -21.84 2.85
CA GLY A 29 2.43 -22.18 1.42
C GLY A 29 1.40 -21.39 0.62
N ARG A 30 0.91 -20.25 1.13
CA ARG A 30 -0.03 -19.38 0.43
C ARG A 30 0.69 -18.16 -0.15
N GLU A 31 0.80 -18.12 -1.48
CA GLU A 31 1.31 -16.96 -2.20
C GLU A 31 0.52 -15.70 -1.81
N THR A 32 1.22 -14.69 -1.30
CA THR A 32 0.61 -13.49 -0.69
C THR A 32 1.36 -12.25 -1.13
N LEU A 33 0.60 -11.26 -1.59
CA LEU A 33 1.07 -10.00 -2.14
C LEU A 33 0.35 -8.84 -1.43
N VAL A 34 1.06 -7.74 -1.18
CA VAL A 34 0.48 -6.53 -0.57
C VAL A 34 0.25 -5.46 -1.63
N VAL A 35 -0.84 -4.71 -1.49
CA VAL A 35 -1.11 -3.47 -2.21
C VAL A 35 -1.18 -2.36 -1.16
N ASN A 36 -0.24 -1.42 -1.20
CA ASN A 36 -0.29 -0.23 -0.36
C ASN A 36 -1.19 0.82 -1.02
N LEU A 37 -2.27 1.21 -0.33
CA LEU A 37 -3.22 2.24 -0.76
C LEU A 37 -3.11 3.52 0.09
N ASP A 38 -2.08 3.65 0.94
CA ASP A 38 -1.83 4.85 1.74
C ASP A 38 -0.86 5.82 1.01
N PRO A 39 -1.34 6.95 0.46
CA PRO A 39 -0.51 7.92 -0.24
C PRO A 39 0.34 8.80 0.70
N ALA A 40 0.15 8.69 2.02
CA ALA A 40 0.96 9.39 3.03
C ALA A 40 2.18 8.59 3.48
N ASN A 41 2.30 7.33 3.04
CA ASN A 41 3.36 6.43 3.46
C ASN A 41 4.55 6.57 2.52
N GLU A 42 5.33 7.64 2.70
CA GLU A 42 6.49 8.01 1.88
C GLU A 42 7.71 7.13 2.20
N LEU A 43 7.51 5.84 2.02
CA LEU A 43 8.50 4.82 2.29
C LEU A 43 9.03 4.28 0.97
N LEU A 44 10.35 4.16 0.83
CA LEU A 44 10.94 3.52 -0.34
C LEU A 44 10.45 2.06 -0.43
N SER A 45 9.95 1.64 -1.59
CA SER A 45 9.63 0.22 -1.81
C SER A 45 10.92 -0.54 -2.17
N SER A 46 11.24 -1.62 -1.45
CA SER A 46 12.34 -2.51 -1.83
C SER A 46 11.89 -3.37 -3.02
N SER A 47 12.05 -2.86 -4.25
CA SER A 47 11.69 -3.63 -5.44
C SER A 47 12.68 -4.80 -5.65
N THR A 48 12.13 -6.01 -5.71
CA THR A 48 12.72 -7.28 -6.19
C THR A 48 13.99 -7.79 -5.47
N GLN A 49 13.80 -8.60 -4.41
CA GLN A 49 14.75 -9.69 -4.15
C GLN A 49 14.32 -10.91 -4.97
N ASP A 50 14.94 -11.06 -6.15
CA ASP A 50 15.05 -12.37 -6.77
C ASP A 50 15.58 -13.37 -5.74
N SER A 51 14.94 -14.53 -5.72
CA SER A 51 15.30 -15.68 -4.89
C SER A 51 16.82 -15.83 -4.74
N LYS A 52 17.33 -15.62 -3.52
CA LYS A 52 18.35 -16.43 -2.86
C LYS A 52 18.60 -15.90 -1.45
N CYS A 53 18.31 -16.74 -0.46
CA CYS A 53 18.87 -16.59 0.86
C CYS A 53 20.39 -16.38 0.76
N ASN A 54 20.90 -15.30 1.35
CA ASN A 54 22.21 -15.35 2.00
C ASN A 54 22.24 -14.35 3.17
N PRO A 55 22.38 -14.80 4.44
CA PRO A 55 22.29 -13.94 5.62
C PRO A 55 23.61 -13.22 5.99
N GLU A 56 24.56 -13.09 5.07
CA GLU A 56 25.89 -12.54 5.39
C GLU A 56 26.24 -11.42 4.41
N ASN A 57 26.52 -10.24 4.98
CA ASN A 57 26.96 -8.97 4.37
C ASN A 57 25.86 -7.91 4.17
N VAL A 58 25.36 -7.37 5.28
CA VAL A 58 24.88 -5.97 5.31
C VAL A 58 25.96 -5.15 5.99
N GLU A 59 26.76 -4.44 5.20
CA GLU A 59 27.70 -3.44 5.70
C GLU A 59 26.92 -2.26 6.29
N VAL A 60 27.22 -1.97 7.56
CA VAL A 60 26.60 -0.90 8.33
C VAL A 60 27.30 0.41 7.98
N HIS A 61 26.70 1.22 7.11
CA HIS A 61 27.02 2.64 7.03
C HIS A 61 26.04 3.44 7.90
N LYS A 62 26.60 4.13 8.89
CA LYS A 62 25.91 5.07 9.79
C LYS A 62 26.04 6.48 9.22
N ASP A 63 24.91 7.14 8.96
CA ASP A 63 24.50 8.40 9.62
C ASP A 63 23.29 9.04 8.89
N ASN A 64 22.15 9.03 9.59
CA ASN A 64 21.12 10.09 9.63
C ASN A 64 20.27 10.41 8.38
N GLU A 65 19.42 9.47 7.99
CA GLU A 65 17.97 9.60 7.75
C GLU A 65 17.48 8.15 7.68
N GLU A 66 16.41 7.78 8.41
CA GLU A 66 15.88 6.42 8.31
C GLU A 66 15.47 6.21 6.85
N ASP A 67 16.25 5.46 6.07
CA ASP A 67 15.80 4.95 4.78
C ASP A 67 14.58 4.09 5.06
N LYS A 68 13.44 4.74 4.94
CA LYS A 68 12.19 4.30 5.54
C LYS A 68 11.58 3.41 4.48
N PHE A 69 11.88 2.12 4.49
CA PHE A 69 11.31 1.19 3.51
C PHE A 69 9.97 0.63 4.00
N LEU A 70 9.08 0.29 3.07
CA LEU A 70 7.91 -0.53 3.41
C LEU A 70 8.40 -1.85 4.04
N PRO A 71 7.82 -2.30 5.16
CA PRO A 71 8.31 -3.48 5.86
C PRO A 71 7.91 -4.80 5.18
N TYR A 72 7.30 -4.73 4.00
CA TYR A 72 6.77 -5.86 3.23
C TYR A 72 7.03 -5.68 1.74
N GLU A 73 6.97 -6.77 0.99
CA GLU A 73 6.98 -6.72 -0.47
C GLU A 73 5.59 -6.32 -0.97
N THR A 74 5.53 -5.24 -1.73
CA THR A 74 4.30 -4.73 -2.33
C THR A 74 4.32 -4.91 -3.83
N ILE A 75 3.18 -5.28 -4.42
CA ILE A 75 2.99 -5.31 -5.87
C ILE A 75 2.57 -3.96 -6.42
N LEU A 76 2.04 -3.08 -5.59
CA LEU A 76 1.65 -1.73 -5.98
C LEU A 76 1.73 -0.83 -4.76
N ASP A 77 2.40 0.30 -4.90
CA ASP A 77 2.42 1.34 -3.90
C ASP A 77 1.83 2.61 -4.48
N VAL A 78 0.63 3.02 -4.04
CA VAL A 78 0.02 4.24 -4.59
C VAL A 78 0.84 5.50 -4.32
N CYS A 79 1.64 5.54 -3.25
CA CYS A 79 2.48 6.69 -2.95
C CYS A 79 3.52 6.90 -4.06
N GLU A 80 4.14 5.81 -4.51
CA GLU A 80 5.19 5.81 -5.55
C GLU A 80 4.62 5.73 -6.97
N ASP A 81 3.63 4.87 -7.20
CA ASP A 81 3.09 4.54 -8.52
C ASP A 81 2.00 5.52 -9.01
N VAL A 82 1.36 6.30 -8.11
CA VAL A 82 0.13 7.05 -8.44
C VAL A 82 0.13 8.50 -7.95
N VAL A 83 0.16 8.72 -6.64
CA VAL A 83 0.04 10.04 -6.03
C VAL A 83 0.69 10.08 -4.64
N ASN A 84 1.61 11.04 -4.48
CA ASN A 84 2.36 11.28 -3.25
C ASN A 84 1.78 12.48 -2.48
N LEU A 85 1.54 12.32 -1.17
CA LEU A 85 0.93 13.35 -0.33
C LEU A 85 1.76 14.63 -0.22
N SER A 86 3.07 14.55 0.06
CA SER A 86 3.90 15.75 0.19
C SER A 86 3.91 16.59 -1.09
N SER A 87 4.00 15.94 -2.24
CA SER A 87 3.94 16.60 -3.55
C SER A 87 2.62 17.34 -3.76
N VAL A 88 1.50 16.72 -3.38
CA VAL A 88 0.17 17.34 -3.45
C VAL A 88 0.06 18.54 -2.51
N MET A 89 0.55 18.41 -1.26
CA MET A 89 0.53 19.49 -0.28
C MET A 89 1.32 20.71 -0.76
N GLU A 90 2.51 20.49 -1.32
CA GLU A 90 3.37 21.56 -1.83
C GLU A 90 2.72 22.25 -3.05
N GLN A 91 2.33 21.47 -4.07
CA GLN A 91 1.84 22.01 -5.33
C GLN A 91 0.49 22.74 -5.19
N LEU A 92 -0.42 22.18 -4.38
CA LEU A 92 -1.76 22.74 -4.20
C LEU A 92 -1.88 23.63 -2.96
N LYS A 93 -0.79 23.81 -2.21
CA LYS A 93 -0.75 24.58 -0.95
C LYS A 93 -1.80 24.10 0.06
N LEU A 94 -1.95 22.79 0.18
CA LEU A 94 -2.89 22.15 1.08
C LEU A 94 -2.19 21.72 2.38
N GLY A 95 -2.92 21.77 3.49
CA GLY A 95 -2.48 21.12 4.73
C GLY A 95 -2.62 19.60 4.65
N PRO A 96 -2.07 18.84 5.62
CA PRO A 96 -2.01 17.38 5.59
C PRO A 96 -3.37 16.69 5.35
N ASN A 97 -4.41 17.14 6.05
CA ASN A 97 -5.74 16.55 5.93
C ASN A 97 -6.39 16.85 4.56
N GLY A 98 -6.22 18.07 4.06
CA GLY A 98 -6.75 18.47 2.75
C GLY A 98 -6.00 17.78 1.61
N GLY A 99 -4.69 17.65 1.71
CA GLY A 99 -3.86 16.91 0.77
C GLY A 99 -4.24 15.44 0.72
N LEU A 100 -4.42 14.79 1.87
CA LEU A 100 -4.79 13.37 1.92
C LEU A 100 -6.17 13.11 1.32
N MET A 101 -7.16 13.96 1.63
CA MET A 101 -8.48 13.89 1.00
C MET A 101 -8.38 14.00 -0.52
N TYR A 102 -7.57 14.94 -1.02
CA TYR A 102 -7.32 15.08 -2.45
C TYR A 102 -6.69 13.81 -3.04
N CYS A 103 -5.66 13.25 -2.40
CA CYS A 103 -5.03 12.01 -2.86
C CYS A 103 -6.05 10.87 -2.96
N MET A 104 -6.92 10.72 -1.97
CA MET A 104 -7.93 9.66 -1.97
C MET A 104 -8.99 9.86 -3.07
N GLU A 105 -9.42 11.09 -3.33
CA GLU A 105 -10.31 11.39 -4.46
C GLU A 105 -9.61 11.15 -5.81
N TYR A 106 -8.31 11.46 -5.90
CA TYR A 106 -7.52 11.19 -7.08
C TYR A 106 -7.39 9.69 -7.34
N ILE A 107 -7.10 8.90 -6.31
CA ILE A 107 -7.06 7.43 -6.36
C ILE A 107 -8.41 6.87 -6.81
N GLU A 108 -9.52 7.35 -6.24
CA GLU A 108 -10.87 6.92 -6.65
C GLU A 108 -11.12 7.19 -8.15
N LYS A 109 -10.75 8.38 -8.65
CA LYS A 109 -10.92 8.75 -10.06
C LYS A 109 -10.07 7.90 -11.00
N HIS A 110 -8.89 7.45 -10.56
CA HIS A 110 -7.94 6.67 -11.36
C HIS A 110 -7.95 5.17 -11.03
N LEU A 111 -8.97 4.70 -10.32
CA LEU A 111 -9.00 3.33 -9.81
C LEU A 111 -8.93 2.26 -10.92
N ASP A 112 -9.46 2.53 -12.11
CA ASP A 112 -9.40 1.58 -13.22
C ASP A 112 -7.95 1.35 -13.68
N HIS A 113 -7.09 2.38 -13.62
CA HIS A 113 -5.66 2.25 -13.89
C HIS A 113 -4.95 1.44 -12.79
N ILE A 114 -5.29 1.71 -11.53
CA ILE A 114 -4.77 0.99 -10.36
C ILE A 114 -5.11 -0.51 -10.44
N VAL A 115 -6.36 -0.84 -10.74
CA VAL A 115 -6.81 -2.23 -10.89
C VAL A 115 -6.06 -2.92 -12.04
N LYS A 116 -5.87 -2.22 -13.16
CA LYS A 116 -5.10 -2.74 -14.27
C LYS A 116 -3.65 -3.05 -13.86
N LEU A 117 -2.97 -2.16 -13.15
CA LEU A 117 -1.62 -2.41 -12.64
C LEU A 117 -1.58 -3.63 -11.71
N ILE A 118 -2.56 -3.78 -10.81
CA ILE A 118 -2.67 -4.96 -9.94
C ILE A 118 -2.83 -6.23 -10.79
N GLN A 119 -3.71 -6.23 -11.79
CA GLN A 119 -3.95 -7.38 -12.67
C GLN A 119 -2.72 -7.76 -13.49
N GLU A 120 -1.96 -6.79 -14.00
CA GLU A 120 -0.73 -7.02 -14.76
C GLU A 120 0.41 -7.56 -13.90
N ARG A 121 0.45 -7.20 -12.62
CA ARG A 121 1.48 -7.63 -11.66
C ARG A 121 1.09 -8.91 -10.90
N LEU A 122 -0.14 -9.40 -11.05
CA LEU A 122 -0.61 -10.65 -10.43
C LEU A 122 -0.03 -11.88 -11.16
N PRO A 123 0.42 -12.91 -10.43
CA PRO A 123 0.86 -14.16 -11.03
C PRO A 123 -0.33 -14.91 -11.66
N PRO A 124 -0.10 -15.71 -12.73
CA PRO A 124 -1.17 -16.50 -13.36
C PRO A 124 -1.83 -17.52 -12.42
N SER A 125 -1.10 -17.97 -11.38
CA SER A 125 -1.61 -18.83 -10.30
C SER A 125 -2.60 -18.11 -9.37
N GLY A 126 -2.63 -16.77 -9.42
CA GLY A 126 -3.30 -15.93 -8.45
C GLY A 126 -2.53 -15.86 -7.12
N ALA A 127 -2.91 -14.91 -6.27
CA ALA A 127 -2.34 -14.72 -4.95
C ALA A 127 -3.41 -14.29 -3.94
N TYR A 128 -3.10 -14.40 -2.65
CA TYR A 128 -3.86 -13.74 -1.60
C TYR A 128 -3.44 -12.27 -1.51
N LEU A 129 -4.40 -11.36 -1.63
CA LEU A 129 -4.12 -9.93 -1.56
C LEU A 129 -4.35 -9.35 -0.16
N LEU A 130 -3.35 -8.60 0.32
CA LEU A 130 -3.45 -7.74 1.50
C LEU A 130 -3.54 -6.29 1.02
N LEU A 131 -4.62 -5.59 1.32
CA LEU A 131 -4.74 -4.17 1.00
C LEU A 131 -4.51 -3.33 2.26
N ASP A 132 -3.40 -2.59 2.31
CA ASP A 132 -3.05 -1.68 3.42
C ASP A 132 -3.64 -0.30 3.15
N LEU A 133 -4.64 0.11 3.93
CA LEU A 133 -5.35 1.38 3.70
C LEU A 133 -4.84 2.49 4.62
N PRO A 134 -5.04 3.76 4.22
CA PRO A 134 -4.68 4.90 5.05
C PRO A 134 -5.40 4.89 6.39
N GLY A 135 -4.71 5.37 7.42
CA GLY A 135 -5.17 5.32 8.80
C GLY A 135 -6.10 6.45 9.24
N GLN A 136 -6.15 7.57 8.54
CA GLN A 136 -6.85 8.76 9.03
C GLN A 136 -8.36 8.56 9.09
N VAL A 137 -8.96 8.85 10.25
CA VAL A 137 -10.37 8.57 10.56
C VAL A 137 -11.32 9.43 9.72
N GLU A 138 -10.87 10.63 9.34
CA GLU A 138 -11.60 11.58 8.53
C GLU A 138 -11.98 10.99 7.16
N LEU A 139 -11.15 10.11 6.61
CA LEU A 139 -11.40 9.42 5.34
C LEU A 139 -12.61 8.47 5.38
N TYR A 140 -12.95 7.96 6.58
CA TYR A 140 -14.02 6.99 6.78
C TYR A 140 -15.31 7.62 7.30
N THR A 141 -15.25 8.86 7.77
CA THR A 141 -16.36 9.55 8.44
C THR A 141 -16.92 10.72 7.62
N HIS A 142 -16.08 11.42 6.86
CA HIS A 142 -16.47 12.65 6.16
C HIS A 142 -16.47 12.52 4.63
N CYS A 143 -16.02 11.40 4.08
CA CYS A 143 -16.03 11.14 2.64
C CYS A 143 -16.39 9.68 2.32
N THR A 144 -17.01 9.46 1.16
CA THR A 144 -17.33 8.12 0.65
C THR A 144 -16.21 7.51 -0.18
N CYS A 145 -15.08 8.21 -0.38
CA CYS A 145 -14.02 7.80 -1.30
C CYS A 145 -13.49 6.39 -0.98
N VAL A 146 -13.15 6.11 0.28
CA VAL A 146 -12.67 4.79 0.68
C VAL A 146 -13.72 3.71 0.44
N GLN A 147 -14.99 3.98 0.75
CA GLN A 147 -16.08 3.04 0.51
C GLN A 147 -16.27 2.73 -0.98
N ASN A 148 -16.16 3.74 -1.83
CA ASN A 148 -16.27 3.61 -3.28
C ASN A 148 -15.07 2.86 -3.86
N ILE A 149 -13.85 3.15 -3.40
CA ILE A 149 -12.63 2.43 -3.76
C ILE A 149 -12.79 0.95 -3.40
N VAL A 150 -13.13 0.63 -2.15
CA VAL A 150 -13.33 -0.76 -1.68
C VAL A 150 -14.39 -1.48 -2.51
N ARG A 151 -15.56 -0.87 -2.73
CA ARG A 151 -16.65 -1.47 -3.51
C ARG A 151 -16.23 -1.77 -4.95
N ARG A 152 -15.49 -0.85 -5.58
CA ARG A 152 -15.02 -1.02 -6.96
C ARG A 152 -13.89 -2.03 -7.06
N LEU A 153 -12.95 -2.04 -6.11
CA LEU A 153 -11.91 -3.06 -6.03
C LEU A 153 -12.52 -4.46 -5.91
N GLN A 154 -13.49 -4.64 -5.03
CA GLN A 154 -14.21 -5.92 -4.90
C GLN A 154 -14.84 -6.33 -6.24
N LYS A 155 -15.59 -5.43 -6.89
CA LYS A 155 -16.29 -5.73 -8.14
C LYS A 155 -15.35 -6.04 -9.32
N GLN A 156 -14.19 -5.39 -9.40
CA GLN A 156 -13.28 -5.52 -10.54
C GLN A 156 -12.18 -6.59 -10.35
N LEU A 157 -11.96 -7.04 -9.11
CA LEU A 157 -11.01 -8.10 -8.77
C LEU A 157 -11.68 -9.45 -8.44
N ASP A 158 -13.02 -9.49 -8.40
CA ASP A 158 -13.82 -10.72 -8.39
C ASP A 158 -13.62 -11.52 -9.70
#